data_AF-A0A923J088-F1
#
_entry.id   AF-A0A923J088-F1
#
_cell.length_a   1.000
_cell.length_b   1.000
_cell.length_c   1.000
_cell.angle_alpha   90.00
_cell.angle_beta   90.00
_cell.angle_gamma   90.00
#
_symmetry.space_group_name_H-M   'P 1'
#
loop_
_entity.id
_entity.type
_entity.pdbx_description
1 polymer ?
#
loop_
_entity_poly.entity_id
_entity_poly.type
_entity_poly.pdbx_seq_one_letter_code
_entity_poly.pdbx_strand_id
1 'polypeptide(L)'
;MKIEEVKEEFNKISGLNYILDKDKFTIRWKWPKDIDIVYILKTDDIEGFSIEYLEDKYLKLYTKEEYNEFNGYVETIKEIKQYKFFIFSAKEIEDDISLFKQQNGENEIIVSTGVPNIYYYVNEVKSIKSFFSKEKTVQIIINSDVDLKKDVLCYVKKKGSYPINKNDGIQFDFICEIYSGENIMPEIIISKDEYIKVFIKDIDKYGSAYNLKQR
;
A
#
# COMPACT_ATOMS: atom_id res chain seq x y z
N MET A 1 -24.23 -20.10 -8.31
CA MET A 1 -23.95 -18.68 -8.05
C MET A 1 -23.91 -17.92 -9.37
N LYS A 2 -24.65 -16.81 -9.45
CA LYS A 2 -24.76 -15.94 -10.64
C LYS A 2 -24.36 -14.52 -10.25
N ILE A 3 -23.65 -13.83 -11.12
CA ILE A 3 -23.30 -12.41 -10.94
C ILE A 3 -24.24 -11.59 -11.82
N GLU A 4 -24.98 -10.69 -11.21
CA GLU A 4 -25.94 -9.81 -11.86
C GLU A 4 -25.57 -8.35 -11.61
N GLU A 5 -25.84 -7.46 -12.56
CA GLU A 5 -25.66 -6.03 -12.31
C GLU A 5 -26.74 -5.51 -11.36
N VAL A 6 -26.35 -4.64 -10.42
CA VAL A 6 -27.32 -3.97 -9.54
C VAL A 6 -28.26 -3.11 -10.40
N LYS A 7 -29.54 -3.50 -10.47
CA LYS A 7 -30.59 -2.72 -11.14
C LYS A 7 -31.34 -1.76 -10.22
N GLU A 8 -31.33 -2.03 -8.91
CA GLU A 8 -32.09 -1.28 -7.92
C GLU A 8 -31.18 -0.60 -6.88
N GLU A 9 -31.44 0.69 -6.62
CA GLU A 9 -30.66 1.52 -5.67
C GLU A 9 -30.59 0.94 -4.25
N PHE A 10 -31.63 0.24 -3.80
CA PHE A 10 -31.74 -0.24 -2.40
C PHE A 10 -30.88 -1.45 -2.08
N ASN A 11 -30.35 -2.14 -3.10
CA ASN A 11 -29.45 -3.28 -2.93
C ASN A 11 -27.97 -2.85 -2.89
N LYS A 12 -27.67 -1.55 -3.02
CA LYS A 12 -26.29 -1.07 -3.11
C LYS A 12 -25.60 -1.02 -1.74
N ILE A 13 -24.39 -1.57 -1.69
CA ILE A 13 -23.40 -1.26 -0.66
C ILE A 13 -22.96 0.18 -0.84
N SER A 14 -22.94 0.92 0.27
CA SER A 14 -22.51 2.32 0.33
C SER A 14 -21.93 2.66 1.69
N GLY A 15 -21.26 3.83 1.80
CA GLY A 15 -20.73 4.32 3.07
C GLY A 15 -19.58 3.49 3.63
N LEU A 16 -18.85 2.81 2.74
CA LEU A 16 -17.67 2.02 3.08
C LEU A 16 -16.62 2.90 3.77
N ASN A 17 -16.18 2.45 4.94
CA ASN A 17 -15.06 3.02 5.68
C ASN A 17 -14.35 1.91 6.45
N TYR A 18 -13.15 2.19 6.92
CA TYR A 18 -12.47 1.30 7.85
C TYR A 18 -11.80 2.06 8.97
N ILE A 19 -11.60 1.36 10.09
CA ILE A 19 -10.89 1.86 11.25
C ILE A 19 -9.78 0.87 11.57
N LEU A 20 -8.58 1.37 11.86
CA LEU A 20 -7.47 0.60 12.39
C LEU A 20 -7.46 0.71 13.92
N ASP A 21 -7.35 -0.43 14.59
CA ASP A 21 -7.18 -0.52 16.03
C ASP A 21 -6.05 -1.51 16.33
N LYS A 22 -4.84 -0.98 16.57
CA LYS A 22 -3.61 -1.70 16.93
C LYS A 22 -3.30 -2.94 16.08
N ASP A 23 -3.93 -4.06 16.40
CA ASP A 23 -3.74 -5.39 15.83
C ASP A 23 -4.94 -5.89 15.01
N LYS A 24 -5.93 -5.05 14.75
CA LYS A 24 -7.08 -5.36 13.90
C LYS A 24 -7.52 -4.17 13.07
N PHE A 25 -8.27 -4.45 12.01
CA PHE A 25 -9.06 -3.44 11.32
C PHE A 25 -10.53 -3.85 11.28
N THR A 26 -11.41 -2.85 11.20
CA THR A 26 -12.85 -3.06 11.04
C THR A 26 -13.33 -2.29 9.83
N ILE A 27 -13.90 -2.99 8.85
CA ILE A 27 -14.58 -2.41 7.69
C ILE A 27 -16.06 -2.28 8.01
N ARG A 28 -16.64 -1.11 7.77
CA ARG A 28 -18.06 -0.82 7.98
C ARG A 28 -18.67 -0.28 6.72
N TRP A 29 -19.95 -0.58 6.53
CA TRP A 29 -20.76 -0.07 5.44
C TRP A 29 -22.21 0.11 5.90
N LYS A 30 -23.01 0.77 5.08
CA LYS A 30 -24.46 0.79 5.29
C LYS A 30 -25.02 -0.52 4.77
N TRP A 31 -25.56 -1.33 5.68
CA TRP A 31 -26.20 -2.59 5.30
C TRP A 31 -27.42 -2.30 4.40
N PRO A 32 -27.51 -2.85 3.18
CA PRO A 32 -28.63 -2.57 2.28
C PRO A 32 -29.97 -3.08 2.83
N LYS A 33 -31.07 -2.48 2.37
CA LYS A 33 -32.40 -2.92 2.80
C LYS A 33 -32.75 -4.25 2.12
N ASP A 34 -33.45 -5.13 2.83
CA ASP A 34 -33.96 -6.40 2.28
C ASP A 34 -32.85 -7.32 1.72
N ILE A 35 -31.65 -7.22 2.30
CA ILE A 35 -30.49 -8.09 2.07
C ILE A 35 -30.12 -8.75 3.40
N ASP A 36 -29.92 -10.05 3.40
CA ASP A 36 -29.54 -10.83 4.60
C ASP A 36 -28.08 -11.29 4.57
N ILE A 37 -27.47 -11.35 3.37
CA ILE A 37 -26.09 -11.80 3.18
C ILE A 37 -25.32 -10.87 2.24
N VAL A 38 -24.02 -10.76 2.49
CA VAL A 38 -23.05 -10.20 1.55
C VAL A 38 -21.93 -11.20 1.32
N TYR A 39 -21.20 -11.02 0.22
CA TYR A 39 -19.93 -11.67 -0.01
C TYR A 39 -18.80 -10.66 -0.01
N ILE A 40 -17.72 -11.01 0.67
CA ILE A 40 -16.53 -10.18 0.82
C ILE A 40 -15.39 -10.83 0.06
N LEU A 41 -14.82 -10.11 -0.90
CA LEU A 41 -13.56 -10.46 -1.52
C LEU A 41 -12.43 -9.65 -0.88
N LYS A 42 -11.28 -10.30 -0.68
CA LYS A 42 -10.04 -9.67 -0.27
C LYS A 42 -8.94 -10.02 -1.27
N THR A 43 -8.22 -9.01 -1.75
CA THR A 43 -7.01 -9.19 -2.59
C THR A 43 -5.90 -8.26 -2.13
N ASP A 44 -4.65 -8.68 -2.30
CA ASP A 44 -3.46 -7.82 -2.14
C ASP A 44 -2.95 -7.25 -3.48
N ASP A 45 -3.52 -7.68 -4.60
CA ASP A 45 -3.30 -7.09 -5.92
C ASP A 45 -4.22 -5.87 -6.13
N ILE A 46 -3.72 -4.69 -5.74
CA ILE A 46 -4.50 -3.44 -5.73
C ILE A 46 -4.82 -2.93 -7.15
N GLU A 47 -3.92 -3.14 -8.11
CA GLU A 47 -4.00 -2.56 -9.46
C GLU A 47 -4.32 -3.60 -10.55
N GLY A 48 -3.95 -4.87 -10.38
CA GLY A 48 -4.13 -5.92 -11.37
C GLY A 48 -5.41 -6.75 -11.22
N PHE A 49 -6.12 -6.62 -10.10
CA PHE A 49 -7.33 -7.41 -9.87
C PHE A 49 -8.51 -6.93 -10.73
N SER A 50 -8.98 -7.81 -11.62
CA SER A 50 -10.24 -7.64 -12.33
C SER A 50 -11.29 -8.61 -11.79
N ILE A 51 -12.45 -8.04 -11.42
CA ILE A 51 -13.64 -8.75 -10.98
C ILE A 51 -14.20 -9.72 -12.05
N GLU A 52 -13.77 -9.60 -13.31
CA GLU A 52 -14.17 -10.51 -14.39
C GLU A 52 -13.56 -11.90 -14.24
N TYR A 53 -12.48 -12.04 -13.47
CA TYR A 53 -11.82 -13.32 -13.15
C TYR A 53 -12.13 -13.81 -11.74
N LEU A 54 -13.28 -13.39 -11.18
CA LEU A 54 -13.74 -13.79 -9.86
C LEU A 54 -14.01 -15.30 -9.81
N GLU A 55 -13.25 -16.04 -9.00
CA GLU A 55 -13.57 -17.42 -8.64
C GLU A 55 -14.24 -17.47 -7.27
N ASP A 56 -15.26 -18.33 -7.12
CA ASP A 56 -16.05 -18.50 -5.89
C ASP A 56 -15.21 -18.72 -4.62
N LYS A 57 -14.04 -19.36 -4.76
CA LYS A 57 -13.13 -19.67 -3.64
C LYS A 57 -12.54 -18.45 -2.93
N TYR A 58 -12.59 -17.27 -3.57
CA TYR A 58 -12.07 -16.02 -3.00
C TYR A 58 -13.14 -15.20 -2.28
N LEU A 59 -14.39 -15.66 -2.29
CA LEU A 59 -15.52 -14.97 -1.69
C LEU A 59 -15.84 -15.56 -0.31
N LYS A 60 -15.86 -14.70 0.71
CA LYS A 60 -16.35 -15.03 2.04
C LYS A 60 -17.79 -14.60 2.20
N LEU A 61 -18.71 -15.55 2.43
CA LEU A 61 -20.07 -15.23 2.87
C LEU A 61 -20.02 -14.55 4.25
N TYR A 62 -20.81 -13.49 4.40
CA TYR A 62 -20.92 -12.73 5.63
C TYR A 62 -22.36 -12.29 5.85
N THR A 63 -22.93 -12.67 6.99
CA THR A 63 -24.34 -12.46 7.33
C THR A 63 -24.58 -11.11 8.01
N LYS A 64 -25.83 -10.67 7.97
CA LYS A 64 -26.25 -9.46 8.70
C LYS A 64 -26.10 -9.63 10.21
N GLU A 65 -26.33 -10.84 10.71
CA GLU A 65 -26.17 -11.22 12.11
C GLU A 65 -24.71 -11.04 12.55
N GLU A 66 -23.76 -11.59 11.80
CA GLU A 66 -22.32 -11.40 12.07
C GLU A 66 -21.93 -9.92 12.02
N TYR A 67 -22.42 -9.17 11.02
CA TYR A 67 -22.15 -7.75 10.91
C TYR A 67 -22.62 -6.96 12.13
N ASN A 68 -23.82 -7.28 12.65
CA ASN A 68 -24.37 -6.63 13.83
C ASN A 68 -23.63 -7.03 15.10
N GLU A 69 -23.21 -8.30 15.23
CA GLU A 69 -22.44 -8.81 16.37
C GLU A 69 -21.08 -8.10 16.48
N PHE A 70 -20.36 -7.95 15.37
CA PHE A 70 -19.02 -7.37 15.35
C PHE A 70 -18.98 -5.87 15.01
N ASN A 71 -20.15 -5.28 14.71
CA ASN A 71 -20.29 -3.90 14.27
C ASN A 71 -19.38 -3.58 13.06
N GLY A 72 -19.43 -4.45 12.05
CA GLY A 72 -18.53 -4.42 10.90
C GLY A 72 -17.84 -5.75 10.64
N TYR A 73 -17.15 -5.84 9.51
CA TYR A 73 -16.24 -6.93 9.20
C TYR A 73 -14.88 -6.70 9.88
N VAL A 74 -14.45 -7.64 10.72
CA VAL A 74 -13.21 -7.51 11.51
C VAL A 74 -12.19 -8.56 11.09
N GLU A 75 -10.94 -8.14 10.90
CA GLU A 75 -9.80 -9.03 10.76
C GLU A 75 -8.61 -8.57 11.62
N THR A 76 -7.84 -9.54 12.12
CA THR A 76 -6.55 -9.30 12.78
C THR A 76 -5.46 -8.99 11.76
N ILE A 77 -4.70 -7.94 12.02
CA ILE A 77 -3.52 -7.53 11.27
C ILE A 77 -2.37 -8.48 11.60
N LYS A 78 -1.90 -9.21 10.59
CA LYS A 78 -0.72 -10.09 10.71
C LYS A 78 0.57 -9.41 10.23
N GLU A 79 0.45 -8.47 9.29
CA GLU A 79 1.54 -7.77 8.63
C GLU A 79 1.09 -6.39 8.15
N ILE A 80 2.03 -5.47 7.93
CA ILE A 80 1.77 -4.16 7.31
C ILE A 80 1.66 -4.37 5.80
N LYS A 81 0.45 -4.24 5.26
CA LYS A 81 0.12 -4.46 3.85
C LYS A 81 -1.08 -3.62 3.46
N GLN A 82 -1.27 -3.44 2.15
CA GLN A 82 -2.51 -2.92 1.61
C GLN A 82 -3.34 -4.08 1.06
N TYR A 83 -4.63 -4.05 1.37
CA TYR A 83 -5.61 -4.97 0.81
C TYR A 83 -6.74 -4.18 0.18
N LYS A 84 -7.21 -4.66 -0.97
CA LYS A 84 -8.41 -4.17 -1.61
C LYS A 84 -9.53 -5.14 -1.31
N PHE A 85 -10.63 -4.59 -0.79
CA PHE A 85 -11.83 -5.33 -0.45
C PHE A 85 -12.96 -4.94 -1.39
N PHE A 86 -13.75 -5.93 -1.78
CA PHE A 86 -15.03 -5.73 -2.44
C PHE A 86 -16.12 -6.36 -1.61
N ILE A 87 -17.23 -5.65 -1.46
CA ILE A 87 -18.42 -6.16 -0.78
C ILE A 87 -19.54 -6.27 -1.81
N PHE A 88 -20.13 -7.45 -1.94
CA PHE A 88 -21.22 -7.71 -2.85
C PHE A 88 -22.46 -8.05 -2.04
N SER A 89 -23.52 -7.26 -2.14
CA SER A 89 -24.83 -7.70 -1.68
C SER A 89 -25.23 -8.96 -2.42
N ALA A 90 -25.84 -9.92 -1.74
CA ALA A 90 -26.35 -11.13 -2.37
C ALA A 90 -27.77 -11.46 -1.88
N LYS A 91 -28.52 -12.15 -2.75
CA LYS A 91 -29.81 -12.76 -2.41
C LYS A 91 -29.78 -14.24 -2.77
N GLU A 92 -30.40 -15.03 -1.91
CA GLU A 92 -30.76 -16.41 -2.21
C GLU A 92 -32.12 -16.41 -2.90
N ILE A 93 -32.18 -16.95 -4.11
CA ILE A 93 -33.37 -17.02 -4.95
C ILE A 93 -33.45 -18.44 -5.48
N GLU A 94 -34.49 -19.18 -5.13
CA GLU A 94 -34.74 -20.56 -5.62
C GLU A 94 -33.52 -21.48 -5.45
N ASP A 95 -32.92 -21.49 -4.25
CA ASP A 95 -31.71 -22.25 -3.87
C ASP A 95 -30.43 -21.87 -4.65
N ASP A 96 -30.44 -20.73 -5.34
CA ASP A 96 -29.31 -20.17 -6.09
C ASP A 96 -28.91 -18.80 -5.52
N ILE A 97 -27.63 -18.48 -5.57
CA ILE A 97 -27.11 -17.21 -5.03
C ILE A 97 -26.87 -16.22 -6.16
N SER A 98 -27.56 -15.08 -6.12
CA SER A 98 -27.34 -13.94 -7.01
C SER A 98 -26.52 -12.87 -6.29
N LEU A 99 -25.28 -12.67 -6.75
CA LEU A 99 -24.38 -11.59 -6.35
C LEU A 99 -24.68 -10.35 -7.18
N PHE A 100 -24.87 -9.21 -6.53
CA PHE A 100 -25.08 -7.96 -7.25
C PHE A 100 -23.76 -7.17 -7.39
N LYS A 101 -23.31 -7.01 -8.64
CA LYS A 101 -22.13 -6.24 -9.02
C LYS A 101 -22.49 -4.76 -9.18
N GLN A 102 -21.73 -3.91 -8.50
CA GLN A 102 -21.75 -2.46 -8.69
C GLN A 102 -20.63 -2.03 -9.63
N GLN A 103 -20.92 -1.09 -10.54
CA GLN A 103 -19.91 -0.51 -11.44
C GLN A 103 -19.37 0.85 -10.97
N ASN A 104 -19.97 1.43 -9.93
CA ASN A 104 -19.60 2.76 -9.43
C ASN A 104 -18.41 2.77 -8.47
N GLY A 105 -17.88 1.60 -8.10
CA GLY A 105 -16.77 1.46 -7.15
C GLY A 105 -17.11 1.76 -5.70
N GLU A 106 -18.37 2.11 -5.37
CA GLU A 106 -18.78 2.43 -4.00
C GLU A 106 -18.75 1.23 -3.05
N ASN A 107 -18.65 0.01 -3.61
CA ASN A 107 -18.54 -1.24 -2.89
C ASN A 107 -17.09 -1.72 -2.72
N GLU A 108 -16.12 -0.87 -3.08
CA GLU A 108 -14.68 -1.12 -2.97
C GLU A 108 -14.06 -0.29 -1.84
N ILE A 109 -13.10 -0.86 -1.11
CA ILE A 109 -12.25 -0.09 -0.20
C ILE A 109 -10.82 -0.64 -0.17
N ILE A 110 -9.85 0.27 -0.09
CA ILE A 110 -8.45 -0.08 0.18
C ILE A 110 -8.20 0.11 1.67
N VAL A 111 -7.82 -0.99 2.34
CA VAL A 111 -7.41 -1.01 3.74
C VAL A 111 -5.89 -1.08 3.79
N SER A 112 -5.25 -0.07 4.39
CA SER A 112 -3.84 -0.13 4.75
C SER A 112 -3.72 -0.56 6.20
N THR A 113 -3.05 -1.66 6.51
CA THR A 113 -2.93 -2.16 7.89
C THR A 113 -1.85 -1.43 8.71
N GLY A 114 -1.23 -0.38 8.15
CA GLY A 114 -0.27 0.51 8.78
C GLY A 114 0.36 1.45 7.75
N VAL A 115 1.21 2.38 8.22
CA VAL A 115 2.10 3.15 7.34
C VAL A 115 3.45 2.44 7.31
N PRO A 116 3.84 1.83 6.18
CA PRO A 116 5.13 1.13 6.07
C PRO A 116 6.30 2.06 6.35
N ASN A 117 7.27 1.58 7.12
CA ASN A 117 8.52 2.29 7.36
C ASN A 117 9.52 1.97 6.25
N ILE A 118 10.26 3.00 5.88
CA ILE A 118 11.43 2.91 5.02
C ILE A 118 12.59 3.50 5.81
N TYR A 119 13.59 2.69 6.11
CA TYR A 119 14.84 3.13 6.71
C TYR A 119 15.91 3.21 5.65
N TYR A 120 16.75 4.25 5.70
CA TYR A 120 17.95 4.28 4.88
C TYR A 120 19.15 4.77 5.67
N TYR A 121 20.33 4.38 5.23
CA TYR A 121 21.60 4.93 5.68
C TYR A 121 22.57 5.01 4.50
N VAL A 122 23.55 5.89 4.62
CA VAL A 122 24.56 6.14 3.60
C VAL A 122 25.92 5.82 4.19
N ASN A 123 26.53 4.73 3.72
CA ASN A 123 27.84 4.29 4.16
C ASN A 123 28.94 4.82 3.24
N GLU A 124 30.06 5.24 3.81
CA GLU A 124 31.29 5.40 3.04
C GLU A 124 31.97 4.04 2.87
N VAL A 125 32.19 3.63 1.63
CA VAL A 125 32.88 2.38 1.30
C VAL A 125 34.38 2.63 1.45
N LYS A 126 34.96 2.08 2.52
CA LYS A 126 36.38 2.25 2.82
C LYS A 126 37.24 1.55 1.76
N SER A 127 37.97 2.35 0.98
CA SER A 127 39.03 1.87 0.09
C SER A 127 40.36 2.48 0.52
N ILE A 128 41.43 1.69 0.45
CA ILE A 128 42.82 2.13 0.71
C ILE A 128 43.21 3.33 -0.16
N LYS A 129 42.61 3.47 -1.36
CA LYS A 129 42.82 4.62 -2.26
C LYS A 129 42.05 5.89 -1.84
N SER A 130 41.02 5.79 -1.00
CA SER A 130 40.15 6.90 -0.58
C SER A 130 40.85 7.89 0.38
N PHE A 131 41.87 7.42 1.13
CA PHE A 131 42.54 8.25 2.13
C PHE A 131 43.21 9.50 1.56
N PHE A 132 43.73 9.45 0.33
CA PHE A 132 44.37 10.60 -0.34
C PHE A 132 43.57 11.16 -1.53
N SER A 133 42.46 10.52 -1.90
CA SER A 133 41.61 11.00 -3.00
C SER A 133 40.83 12.26 -2.61
N LYS A 134 40.48 13.09 -3.59
CA LYS A 134 39.49 14.18 -3.42
C LYS A 134 38.04 13.65 -3.43
N GLU A 135 37.88 12.39 -3.78
CA GLU A 135 36.61 11.68 -3.90
C GLU A 135 36.48 10.63 -2.80
N LYS A 136 35.23 10.27 -2.50
CA LYS A 136 34.85 9.16 -1.64
C LYS A 136 33.79 8.33 -2.35
N THR A 137 33.79 7.03 -2.11
CA THR A 137 32.74 6.13 -2.59
C THR A 137 31.71 5.96 -1.48
N VAL A 138 30.44 6.14 -1.79
CA VAL A 138 29.35 5.91 -0.84
C VAL A 138 28.36 4.89 -1.39
N GLN A 139 27.67 4.20 -0.49
CA GLN A 139 26.64 3.25 -0.80
C GLN A 139 25.40 3.55 0.03
N ILE A 140 24.26 3.64 -0.65
CA ILE A 140 22.96 3.81 0.01
C ILE A 140 22.40 2.42 0.28
N ILE A 141 21.95 2.18 1.50
CA ILE A 141 21.24 0.94 1.87
C ILE A 141 19.85 1.33 2.33
N ILE A 142 18.84 0.64 1.79
CA ILE A 142 17.41 0.90 2.04
C ILE A 142 16.79 -0.35 2.62
N ASN A 143 16.15 -0.24 3.77
CA ASN A 143 15.37 -1.30 4.38
C ASN A 143 13.89 -0.90 4.38
N SER A 144 13.04 -1.66 3.71
CA SER A 144 11.62 -1.33 3.51
C SER A 144 10.71 -2.41 4.07
N ASP A 145 9.61 -2.02 4.73
CA ASP A 145 8.58 -2.97 5.17
C ASP A 145 7.84 -3.60 3.96
N VAL A 146 7.77 -2.89 2.83
CA VAL A 146 7.02 -3.30 1.62
C VAL A 146 7.80 -3.06 0.33
N ASP A 147 7.38 -3.68 -0.77
CA ASP A 147 7.87 -3.38 -2.12
C ASP A 147 7.50 -1.94 -2.51
N LEU A 148 8.43 -1.21 -3.14
CA LEU A 148 8.25 0.17 -3.56
C LEU A 148 8.36 0.29 -5.08
N LYS A 149 7.48 1.10 -5.67
CA LYS A 149 7.61 1.52 -7.07
C LYS A 149 8.87 2.40 -7.24
N LYS A 150 9.47 2.36 -8.43
CA LYS A 150 10.71 3.10 -8.76
C LYS A 150 10.61 4.61 -8.57
N ASP A 151 9.39 5.16 -8.61
CA ASP A 151 9.12 6.59 -8.46
C ASP A 151 8.81 7.03 -7.02
N VAL A 152 8.84 6.13 -6.03
CA VAL A 152 8.54 6.48 -4.62
C VAL A 152 9.68 7.29 -4.00
N LEU A 153 10.93 6.86 -4.21
CA LEU A 153 12.11 7.47 -3.61
C LEU A 153 13.02 8.11 -4.65
N CYS A 154 13.78 9.11 -4.22
CA CYS A 154 14.90 9.69 -4.94
C CYS A 154 16.05 9.98 -3.96
N TYR A 155 17.24 10.23 -4.47
CA TYR A 155 18.34 10.75 -3.66
C TYR A 155 18.83 12.08 -4.22
N VAL A 156 19.25 12.98 -3.34
CA VAL A 156 19.79 14.28 -3.70
C VAL A 156 21.26 14.32 -3.34
N LYS A 157 22.07 14.84 -4.26
CA LYS A 157 23.48 15.16 -4.03
C LYS A 157 23.66 16.67 -3.93
N LYS A 158 24.33 17.13 -2.88
CA LYS A 158 24.64 18.55 -2.65
C LYS A 158 26.07 18.76 -2.19
N LYS A 159 26.68 19.85 -2.63
CA LYS A 159 28.01 20.29 -2.20
C LYS A 159 27.92 21.17 -0.95
N GLY A 160 28.85 21.01 -0.02
CA GLY A 160 29.06 21.85 1.16
C GLY A 160 28.17 21.52 2.37
N SER A 161 26.99 20.92 2.17
CA SER A 161 26.13 20.47 3.27
C SER A 161 25.19 19.34 2.83
N TYR A 162 24.56 18.68 3.81
CA TYR A 162 23.46 17.76 3.53
C TYR A 162 22.27 18.49 2.88
N PRO A 163 21.61 17.87 1.88
CA PRO A 163 20.34 18.36 1.34
C PRO A 163 19.25 18.45 2.42
N ILE A 164 18.46 19.52 2.41
CA ILE A 164 17.31 19.66 3.34
C ILE A 164 15.98 19.21 2.72
N ASN A 165 15.87 19.19 1.38
CA ASN A 165 14.70 18.70 0.64
C ASN A 165 15.11 18.19 -0.75
N LYS A 166 14.15 17.62 -1.50
CA LYS A 166 14.40 17.03 -2.82
C LYS A 166 14.90 18.01 -3.90
N ASN A 167 14.63 19.31 -3.72
CA ASN A 167 15.05 20.37 -4.64
C ASN A 167 16.35 21.07 -4.19
N ASP A 168 16.93 20.68 -3.05
CA ASP A 168 18.15 21.27 -2.47
C ASP A 168 19.42 20.54 -2.94
N GLY A 169 19.69 20.61 -4.24
CA GLY A 169 20.81 19.94 -4.88
C GLY A 169 20.41 19.30 -6.22
N ILE A 170 21.21 18.34 -6.68
CA ILE A 170 20.90 17.56 -7.88
C ILE A 170 20.17 16.30 -7.46
N GLN A 171 18.93 16.15 -7.92
CA GLN A 171 18.10 14.97 -7.68
C GLN A 171 18.43 13.85 -8.68
N PHE A 172 18.47 12.62 -8.19
CA PHE A 172 18.67 11.41 -8.97
C PHE A 172 17.60 10.37 -8.61
N ASP A 173 17.18 9.61 -9.61
CA ASP A 173 16.24 8.50 -9.44
C ASP A 173 16.98 7.20 -9.12
N PHE A 174 16.32 6.32 -8.37
CA PHE A 174 16.79 4.94 -8.24
C PHE A 174 16.45 4.17 -9.51
N ILE A 175 17.45 3.47 -10.06
CA ILE A 175 17.30 2.67 -11.29
C ILE A 175 16.80 1.25 -11.00
N CYS A 176 16.91 0.80 -9.76
CA CYS A 176 16.52 -0.53 -9.30
C CYS A 176 15.13 -0.48 -8.67
N GLU A 177 14.41 -1.59 -8.75
CA GLU A 177 13.25 -1.83 -7.88
C GLU A 177 13.74 -1.99 -6.44
N ILE A 178 12.89 -1.58 -5.49
CA ILE A 178 13.16 -1.72 -4.06
C ILE A 178 12.12 -2.70 -3.53
N TYR A 179 12.59 -3.85 -3.08
CA TYR A 179 11.73 -4.90 -2.54
C TYR A 179 11.64 -4.77 -1.01
N SER A 180 10.70 -5.47 -0.39
CA SER A 180 10.66 -5.62 1.06
C SER A 180 11.98 -6.21 1.59
N GLY A 181 12.42 -5.74 2.75
CA GLY A 181 13.71 -6.09 3.35
C GLY A 181 14.85 -5.15 2.95
N GLU A 182 16.08 -5.66 3.01
CA GLU A 182 17.29 -4.89 2.73
C GLU A 182 17.62 -4.84 1.23
N ASN A 183 17.88 -3.63 0.73
CA ASN A 183 18.25 -3.34 -0.64
C ASN A 183 19.54 -2.54 -0.66
N ILE A 184 20.58 -3.11 -1.27
CA ILE A 184 21.89 -2.47 -1.40
C ILE A 184 21.94 -1.78 -2.76
N MET A 185 22.05 -0.45 -2.76
CA MET A 185 22.10 0.32 -4.00
C MET A 185 23.51 0.28 -4.62
N PRO A 186 23.63 0.53 -5.94
CA PRO A 186 24.93 0.70 -6.58
C PRO A 186 25.79 1.77 -5.88
N GLU A 187 27.11 1.56 -5.88
CA GLU A 187 28.07 2.52 -5.33
C GLU A 187 28.07 3.83 -6.13
N ILE A 188 28.23 4.95 -5.42
CA ILE A 188 28.24 6.30 -5.98
C ILE A 188 29.56 6.97 -5.59
N ILE A 189 30.29 7.46 -6.58
CA ILE A 189 31.50 8.26 -6.36
C ILE A 189 31.08 9.73 -6.25
N ILE A 190 31.46 10.37 -5.14
CA ILE A 190 31.19 11.79 -4.89
C ILE A 190 32.45 12.50 -4.37
N SER A 191 32.50 13.82 -4.51
CA SER A 191 33.58 14.61 -3.88
C SER A 191 33.48 14.53 -2.35
N LYS A 192 34.61 14.70 -1.65
CA LYS A 192 34.63 14.63 -0.17
C LYS A 192 33.72 15.67 0.49
N ASP A 193 33.55 16.84 -0.13
CA ASP A 193 32.67 17.93 0.27
C ASP A 193 31.23 17.81 -0.29
N GLU A 194 30.90 16.70 -0.95
CA GLU A 194 29.54 16.38 -1.34
C GLU A 194 28.86 15.45 -0.32
N TYR A 195 27.54 15.59 -0.23
CA TYR A 195 26.67 14.89 0.69
C TYR A 195 25.43 14.37 -0.05
N ILE A 196 24.94 13.22 0.38
CA ILE A 196 23.76 12.56 -0.18
C ILE A 196 22.68 12.39 0.89
N LYS A 197 21.42 12.56 0.50
CA LYS A 197 20.25 12.26 1.34
C LYS A 197 19.11 11.69 0.49
N VAL A 198 18.34 10.75 1.05
CA VAL A 198 17.20 10.11 0.39
C VAL A 198 15.91 10.83 0.77
N PHE A 199 14.98 10.96 -0.17
CA PHE A 199 13.69 11.62 0.01
C PHE A 199 12.56 10.84 -0.68
N ILE A 200 11.33 11.02 -0.20
CA ILE A 200 10.13 10.72 -0.96
C ILE A 200 10.08 11.69 -2.16
N LYS A 201 10.00 11.14 -3.38
CA LYS A 201 10.13 11.89 -4.63
C LYS A 201 8.94 12.82 -4.87
N ASP A 202 7.73 12.32 -4.61
CA ASP A 202 6.48 13.06 -4.72
C ASP A 202 5.77 13.02 -3.36
N ILE A 203 5.90 14.10 -2.59
CA ILE A 203 5.33 14.19 -1.24
C ILE A 203 3.80 14.28 -1.31
N ASP A 204 3.25 14.91 -2.35
CA ASP A 204 1.79 15.03 -2.49
C ASP A 204 1.16 13.67 -2.80
N LYS A 205 1.87 12.84 -3.59
CA LYS A 205 1.43 11.49 -3.93
C LYS A 205 1.73 10.45 -2.85
N TYR A 206 2.90 10.50 -2.22
CA TYR A 206 3.42 9.42 -1.38
C TYR A 206 3.70 9.80 0.08
N GLY A 207 3.63 11.09 0.44
CA GLY A 207 4.08 11.60 1.75
C GLY A 207 3.29 11.06 2.94
N SER A 208 2.01 10.69 2.75
CA SER A 208 1.20 10.02 3.77
C SER A 208 1.20 8.49 3.66
N ALA A 209 1.72 7.95 2.55
CA ALA A 209 1.71 6.52 2.27
C ALA A 209 2.89 5.77 2.89
N TYR A 210 4.00 6.46 3.15
CA TYR A 210 5.23 5.86 3.68
C TYR A 210 5.87 6.73 4.77
N ASN A 211 6.56 6.07 5.71
CA ASN A 211 7.35 6.75 6.73
C ASN A 211 8.85 6.59 6.45
N LEU A 212 9.47 7.58 5.81
CA LEU A 212 10.89 7.59 5.49
C LEU A 212 11.73 8.12 6.67
N LYS A 213 12.69 7.32 7.15
CA LYS A 213 13.57 7.67 8.26
C LYS A 213 15.04 7.38 7.91
N GLN A 214 15.92 8.31 8.25
CA GLN A 214 17.36 8.06 8.22
C GLN A 214 17.78 7.32 9.50
N ARG A 215 18.62 6.28 9.37
CA ARG A 215 19.33 5.64 10.48
C ARG A 215 20.79 6.06 10.54
#